data_AF-A0A917HA96-F1
#
_entry.id   AF-A0A917HA96-F1
#
_cell.length_a   1.000
_cell.length_b   1.000
_cell.length_c   1.000
_cell.angle_alpha   90.00
_cell.angle_beta   90.00
_cell.angle_gamma   90.00
#
_symmetry.space_group_name_H-M   'P 1'
#
loop_
_entity.id
_entity.type
_entity.pdbx_description
1 polymer ?
#
loop_
_entity_poly.entity_id
_entity_poly.type
_entity_poly.pdbx_seq_one_letter_code
_entity_poly.pdbx_strand_id
1 'polypeptide(L)' 'MRKIAGILSYGLFLFGIASFIVILFGINTFLLAGVTASAIGLTLALFAEKTLKKIGLIGNGTVLLIAVAVPFIVTTFF' A
#
# COMPACT_ATOMS: atom_id res chain seq x y z
N MET A 1 -3.57 -12.03 18.41
CA MET A 1 -2.55 -11.71 17.38
C MET A 1 -3.14 -11.47 16.00
N ARG A 2 -4.00 -12.34 15.45
CA ARG A 2 -4.57 -12.19 14.09
C ARG A 2 -5.38 -10.89 13.88
N LYS A 3 -6.20 -10.49 14.85
CA LYS A 3 -6.94 -9.21 14.80
C LYS A 3 -6.02 -7.98 14.75
N ILE A 4 -4.98 -7.96 15.59
CA ILE A 4 -4.01 -6.85 15.66
C ILE A 4 -3.24 -6.74 14.33
N ALA A 5 -2.77 -7.86 13.78
CA ALA A 5 -2.12 -7.88 12.47
C ALA A 5 -3.03 -7.31 11.37
N GLY A 6 -4.33 -7.63 11.41
CA GLY A 6 -5.32 -7.06 10.49
C GLY A 6 -5.52 -5.56 10.65
N ILE A 7 -5.62 -5.06 11.88
CA ILE A 7 -5.77 -3.63 12.16
C ILE A 7 -4.52 -2.85 11.71
N LEU A 8 -3.32 -3.36 12.01
CA LEU A 8 -2.07 -2.76 11.57
C LEU A 8 -1.94 -2.77 10.04
N SER A 9 -2.27 -3.88 9.40
CA SER A 9 -2.29 -4.00 7.94
C SER A 9 -3.24 -2.99 7.29
N TYR A 10 -4.42 -2.79 7.88
CA TYR A 10 -5.38 -1.80 7.44
C TYR A 10 -4.88 -0.37 7.65
N GLY A 11 -4.27 -0.07 8.80
CA GLY A 11 -3.66 1.24 9.06
C GLY A 11 -2.55 1.58 8.06
N LEU A 12 -1.68 0.61 7.75
CA LEU A 12 -0.62 0.76 6.75
C LEU A 12 -1.19 0.94 5.34
N PHE A 13 -2.29 0.28 5.01
CA PHE A 13 -3.01 0.50 3.76
C PHE A 13 -3.52 1.94 3.63
N LEU A 14 -4.15 2.48 4.67
CA LEU A 14 -4.61 3.87 4.67
C LEU A 14 -3.44 4.86 4.52
N PHE A 15 -2.33 4.60 5.21
CA PHE A 15 -1.11 5.39 5.06
C PHE A 15 -0.52 5.31 3.63
N GLY A 16 -0.54 4.12 3.03
CA GLY A 16 -0.13 3.89 1.65
C GLY A 16 -0.95 4.70 0.66
N ILE A 17 -2.27 4.72 0.81
CA ILE A 17 -3.16 5.57 -0.01
C ILE A 17 -2.84 7.05 0.19
N ALA A 18 -2.75 7.51 1.44
CA ALA A 18 -2.47 8.91 1.74
C ALA A 18 -1.14 9.36 1.12
N SER A 19 -0.11 8.52 1.23
CA SER A 19 1.19 8.75 0.59
C SER A 19 1.07 8.82 -0.92
N PHE A 20 0.29 7.93 -1.54
CA PHE A 20 0.08 7.95 -2.99
C PHE A 20 -0.64 9.22 -3.46
N ILE A 21 -1.67 9.67 -2.74
CA ILE A 21 -2.35 10.94 -3.04
C ILE A 21 -1.37 12.11 -2.99
N VAL A 22 -0.47 12.16 -2.00
CA VAL A 22 0.55 13.21 -1.89
C VAL A 22 1.51 13.23 -3.09
N ILE A 23 1.86 12.06 -3.63
CA ILE A 23 2.72 11.95 -4.82
C ILE A 23 2.04 12.55 -6.06
N LEU A 24 0.70 12.44 -6.18
CA LEU A 24 -0.03 13.04 -7.29
C LEU A 24 0.07 14.58 -7.32
N PHE A 25 0.44 15.21 -6.20
CA PHE A 25 0.75 16.65 -6.14
C PHE A 25 2.22 16.98 -6.47
N GLY A 26 3.00 16.02 -6.97
CA GLY A 26 4.41 16.19 -7.32
C GLY A 26 5.38 16.02 -6.15
N ILE A 27 4.88 15.65 -4.96
CA ILE A 27 5.71 15.46 -3.76
C ILE A 27 6.21 14.01 -3.69
N ASN A 28 7.32 13.75 -4.36
CA ASN A 28 7.87 12.39 -4.52
C ASN A 28 8.48 11.78 -3.25
N THR A 29 8.74 12.58 -2.21
CA THR A 29 9.36 12.13 -0.96
C THR A 29 8.58 11.00 -0.28
N PHE A 30 7.26 10.93 -0.50
CA PHE A 30 6.38 9.93 0.12
C PHE A 30 6.28 8.62 -0.66
N LEU A 31 6.86 8.52 -1.86
CA LEU A 31 6.79 7.29 -2.67
C LEU A 31 7.40 6.09 -1.94
N LEU A 32 8.64 6.23 -1.47
CA LEU A 32 9.32 5.14 -0.79
C LEU A 32 8.62 4.76 0.52
N ALA A 33 8.15 5.77 1.28
CA ALA A 33 7.42 5.55 2.52
C ALA A 33 6.10 4.80 2.28
N GLY A 34 5.31 5.21 1.29
CA GLY A 34 4.03 4.58 0.93
C GLY A 34 4.20 3.15 0.42
N VAL A 35 5.21 2.90 -0.42
CA VAL A 35 5.55 1.56 -0.92
C VAL A 35 5.99 0.65 0.22
N THR A 36 6.89 1.13 1.09
CA THR A 36 7.40 0.35 2.22
C THR A 36 6.28 0.00 3.21
N ALA A 37 5.45 0.99 3.57
CA ALA A 37 4.30 0.78 4.42
C ALA A 37 3.32 -0.24 3.83
N SER A 38 3.04 -0.14 2.52
CA SER A 38 2.14 -1.08 1.83
C SER A 38 2.73 -2.49 1.76
N ALA A 39 4.04 -2.64 1.54
CA ALA A 39 4.71 -3.95 1.55
C ALA A 39 4.64 -4.63 2.93
N ILE A 40 4.89 -3.88 3.99
CA ILE A 40 4.73 -4.37 5.37
C ILE A 40 3.26 -4.71 5.64
N GLY A 41 2.34 -3.82 5.25
CA GLY A 41 0.90 -4.01 5.41
C GLY A 41 0.40 -5.27 4.70
N LEU A 42 0.88 -5.54 3.49
CA LEU A 42 0.58 -6.75 2.72
C LEU A 42 1.06 -8.00 3.47
N THR A 43 2.28 -7.96 4.00
CA THR A 43 2.86 -9.08 4.76
C THR A 43 2.05 -9.35 6.04
N LEU A 44 1.66 -8.31 6.77
CA LEU A 44 0.80 -8.43 7.95
C LEU A 44 -0.61 -8.96 7.61
N ALA A 45 -1.14 -8.62 6.43
CA ALA A 45 -2.45 -9.11 5.98
C ALA A 45 -2.50 -10.63 5.87
N LEU A 46 -1.39 -11.30 5.53
CA LEU A 46 -1.32 -12.76 5.41
C LEU A 46 -1.70 -13.48 6.71
N PHE A 47 -1.40 -12.86 7.85
CA PHE A 47 -1.64 -13.37 9.20
C PHE A 47 -2.94 -12.85 9.84
N ALA A 48 -3.69 -12.00 9.14
CA ALA A 48 -4.90 -11.38 9.64
C ALA A 48 -6.13 -12.31 9.61
N GLU A 49 -7.19 -11.91 10.32
CA GLU A 49 -8.49 -12.58 10.27
C GLU A 49 -9.18 -12.40 8.91
N LYS A 50 -10.08 -13.31 8.55
CA LYS A 50 -10.61 -13.48 7.17
C LYS A 50 -11.07 -12.17 6.51
N THR A 51 -11.79 -11.31 7.23
CA THR A 51 -12.28 -10.01 6.73
C THR A 51 -11.13 -9.02 6.50
N LEU A 52 -10.32 -8.78 7.54
CA LEU A 52 -9.20 -7.83 7.48
C LEU A 52 -8.09 -8.30 6.53
N LYS A 53 -7.92 -9.62 6.38
CA LYS A 53 -6.99 -10.24 5.43
C LYS A 53 -7.33 -9.87 3.99
N LYS A 54 -8.61 -9.98 3.59
CA LYS A 54 -9.03 -9.61 2.24
C LYS A 54 -8.78 -8.13 1.97
N ILE A 55 -9.18 -7.26 2.90
CA ILE A 55 -8.99 -5.81 2.78
C ILE A 55 -7.51 -5.47 2.71
N GLY A 56 -6.70 -6.01 3.61
CA GLY A 56 -5.27 -5.77 3.67
C GLY A 56 -4.53 -6.28 2.43
N LEU A 57 -4.88 -7.46 1.90
CA LEU A 57 -4.25 -8.00 0.70
C LEU A 57 -4.61 -7.21 -0.56
N ILE A 58 -5.91 -6.96 -0.77
CA ILE A 58 -6.38 -6.23 -1.96
C ILE A 58 -5.90 -4.78 -1.89
N GLY A 59 -6.06 -4.13 -0.73
CA GLY A 59 -5.72 -2.73 -0.53
C GLY A 59 -4.22 -2.46 -0.68
N ASN A 60 -3.39 -3.08 0.15
CA ASN A 60 -1.94 -2.89 0.07
C ASN A 60 -1.38 -3.38 -1.28
N GLY A 61 -1.93 -4.47 -1.82
CA GLY A 61 -1.52 -5.01 -3.12
C GLY A 61 -1.81 -4.03 -4.26
N THR A 62 -2.97 -3.38 -4.23
CA THR A 62 -3.34 -2.35 -5.21
C THR A 62 -2.42 -1.14 -5.12
N VAL A 63 -2.11 -0.65 -3.92
CA VAL A 63 -1.19 0.48 -3.74
C VAL A 63 0.18 0.15 -4.32
N LEU A 64 0.72 -1.04 -4.04
CA LEU A 64 2.01 -1.48 -4.61
C LEU A 64 1.97 -1.58 -6.14
N LEU A 65 0.90 -2.17 -6.69
CA LEU A 65 0.72 -2.30 -8.13
C LEU A 65 0.74 -0.93 -8.81
N ILE A 66 -0.05 0.01 -8.31
CA ILE A 66 -0.15 1.36 -8.88
C ILE A 66 1.19 2.10 -8.71
N ALA A 67 1.82 2.02 -7.53
CA ALA A 67 3.08 2.69 -7.25
C ALA A 67 4.24 2.23 -8.15
N VAL A 68 4.17 1.01 -8.72
CA VAL A 68 5.16 0.51 -9.69
C VAL A 68 4.69 0.75 -11.12
N ALA A 69 3.43 0.43 -11.43
CA ALA A 69 2.89 0.50 -12.78
C ALA A 69 2.84 1.92 -13.32
N VAL A 70 2.44 2.90 -12.50
CA VAL A 70 2.32 4.30 -12.96
C VAL A 70 3.68 4.88 -13.36
N PRO A 71 4.74 4.84 -12.52
CA PRO A 71 6.06 5.30 -12.95
C PRO A 71 6.60 4.52 -14.14
N PHE A 72 6.37 3.20 -14.21
CA PHE A 72 6.81 2.39 -15.35
C PHE A 72 6.15 2.84 -16.66
N ILE A 73 4.84 3.09 -16.65
CA ILE A 73 4.11 3.57 -17.83
C ILE A 73 4.61 4.96 -18.23
N VAL A 74 4.73 5.87 -17.27
CA VAL A 74 5.18 7.24 -17.53
C VAL A 74 6.60 7.25 -18.11
N THR A 75 7.52 6.50 -17.53
CA THR A 75 8.93 6.47 -17.98
C THR A 75 9.16 5.72 -19.29
N THR A 76 8.28 4.79 -19.66
CA THR A 76 8.46 3.96 -20.86
C THR A 76 7.74 4.54 -22.09
N PHE A 77 6.58 5.18 -21.90
CA PHE A 77 5.69 5.56 -23.01
C PHE A 77 5.51 7.08 -23.20
N PHE A 78 5.96 7.92 -22.27
CA PHE A 78 5.85 9.37 -22.34
C PHE A 78 7.23 10.03 -22.17
#